data_AF-A0A5K0UX31-F1
#
_entry.id   AF-A0A5K0UX31-F1
#
_cell.length_a   1.000
_cell.length_b   1.000
_cell.length_c   1.000
_cell.angle_alpha   90.00
_cell.angle_beta   90.00
_cell.angle_gamma   90.00
#
_symmetry.space_group_name_H-M   'P 1'
#
loop_
_entity.id
_entity.type
_entity.pdbx_description
1 polymer ?
#
loop_
_entity_poly.entity_id
_entity_poly.type
_entity_poly.pdbx_seq_one_letter_code
_entity_poly.pdbx_strand_id
1 'polypeptide(L)'
;MYKTVSTSKINMNIKIKNLWDFGWELRMGMTFHPKVDPVTGEVFSFRYHPIPLFLNYFRIGVDGKKQPDVCIFSFRQPSFVHDLAIAERYAIFPDMQIVMKLLAIFMGMG
;
A
#
# COMPACT_ATOMS: atom_id res chain seq x y z
N MET A 1 -12.14 -41.37 -5.88
CA MET A 1 -11.69 -41.63 -4.50
C MET A 1 -10.31 -41.00 -4.35
N TYR A 2 -10.26 -39.73 -3.91
CA TYR A 2 -9.00 -38.96 -3.85
C TYR A 2 -8.45 -39.00 -2.43
N LYS A 3 -7.16 -39.36 -2.31
CA LYS A 3 -6.44 -39.52 -1.04
C LYS A 3 -6.31 -38.18 -0.30
N THR A 4 -6.72 -38.15 0.95
CA THR A 4 -6.39 -37.13 1.93
C THR A 4 -4.89 -37.19 2.23
N VAL A 5 -4.15 -36.09 2.00
CA VAL A 5 -2.77 -35.95 2.48
C VAL A 5 -2.81 -35.29 3.86
N SER A 6 -2.18 -35.98 4.81
CA SER A 6 -2.04 -35.64 6.22
C SER A 6 -1.58 -34.19 6.45
N THR A 7 -2.24 -33.51 7.39
CA THR A 7 -1.89 -32.19 7.90
C THR A 7 -0.46 -32.18 8.46
N SER A 8 0.48 -31.60 7.71
CA SER A 8 1.75 -31.18 8.27
C SER A 8 1.51 -29.99 9.20
N LYS A 9 1.74 -30.17 10.50
CA LYS A 9 1.87 -29.07 11.47
C LYS A 9 3.01 -28.16 11.01
N ILE A 10 2.68 -27.00 10.46
CA ILE A 10 3.67 -25.96 10.19
C ILE A 10 3.93 -25.23 11.52
N ASN A 11 5.01 -25.57 12.21
CA ASN A 11 5.43 -24.89 13.43
C ASN A 11 6.15 -23.59 13.05
N MET A 12 5.42 -22.49 12.81
CA MET A 12 6.03 -21.17 12.57
C MET A 12 6.31 -20.47 13.89
N ASN A 13 7.58 -20.42 14.29
CA ASN A 13 8.02 -19.61 15.42
C ASN A 13 8.33 -18.19 14.92
N ILE A 14 7.34 -17.30 14.97
CA ILE A 14 7.44 -15.93 14.43
C ILE A 14 7.97 -15.00 15.52
N LYS A 15 9.14 -14.39 15.27
CA LYS A 15 9.73 -13.37 16.15
C LYS A 15 9.75 -12.04 15.41
N ILE A 16 9.15 -11.01 16.00
CA ILE A 16 9.22 -9.64 15.47
C ILE A 16 10.68 -9.20 15.56
N LYS A 17 11.28 -8.84 14.42
CA LYS A 17 12.66 -8.35 14.39
C LYS A 17 12.71 -6.87 14.75
N ASN A 18 12.16 -6.00 13.90
CA ASN A 18 12.15 -4.55 14.06
C ASN A 18 11.05 -3.91 13.18
N LEU A 19 10.71 -2.65 13.44
CA LEU A 19 9.96 -1.82 12.49
C LEU A 19 10.84 -1.54 11.27
N TRP A 20 10.24 -1.61 10.07
CA TRP A 20 10.92 -1.29 8.82
C TRP A 20 10.34 -0.01 8.22
N ASP A 21 11.08 1.09 8.30
CA ASP A 21 10.64 2.44 7.92
C ASP A 21 11.47 3.06 6.78
N PHE A 22 12.36 2.27 6.16
CA PHE A 22 13.29 2.70 5.11
C PHE A 22 14.18 3.87 5.55
N GLY A 23 14.62 3.88 6.80
CA GLY A 23 15.46 4.97 7.31
C GLY A 23 14.70 6.28 7.39
N TRP A 24 13.50 6.24 7.98
CA TRP A 24 12.59 7.38 8.16
C TRP A 24 11.95 7.94 6.87
N GLU A 25 12.12 7.30 5.72
CA GLU A 25 11.45 7.70 4.48
C GLU A 25 9.94 7.36 4.49
N LEU A 26 9.52 6.45 5.36
CA LEU A 26 8.11 6.20 5.68
C LEU A 26 7.64 7.01 6.90
N ARG A 27 7.42 8.31 6.71
CA ARG A 27 6.84 9.18 7.77
C ARG A 27 5.40 8.83 8.12
N MET A 28 4.69 8.19 7.20
CA MET A 28 3.32 7.68 7.36
C MET A 28 3.26 6.26 6.78
N GLY A 29 2.30 5.46 7.27
CA GLY A 29 2.10 4.08 6.82
C GLY A 29 1.81 4.00 5.32
N MET A 30 2.12 2.86 4.71
CA MET A 30 1.84 2.56 3.29
C MET A 30 0.62 1.65 3.15
N THR A 31 0.17 1.40 1.92
CA THR A 31 -0.88 0.41 1.66
C THR A 31 -0.54 -0.97 2.26
N PHE A 32 -1.57 -1.66 2.76
CA PHE A 32 -1.48 -3.06 3.19
C PHE A 32 -1.41 -4.04 2.01
N HIS A 33 -1.61 -3.55 0.77
CA HIS A 33 -1.61 -4.34 -0.45
C HIS A 33 -0.50 -3.91 -1.42
N PRO A 34 0.80 -3.91 -1.01
CA PRO A 34 1.87 -3.69 -1.96
C PRO A 34 1.89 -4.81 -3.01
N LYS A 35 2.28 -4.49 -4.24
CA LYS A 35 2.38 -5.46 -5.34
C LYS A 35 3.83 -5.66 -5.73
N VAL A 36 4.24 -6.91 -5.92
CA VAL A 36 5.58 -7.23 -6.43
C VAL A 36 5.47 -7.45 -7.93
N ASP A 37 6.31 -6.79 -8.72
CA ASP A 37 6.44 -7.11 -10.14
C ASP A 37 7.25 -8.40 -10.32
N PRO A 38 6.67 -9.44 -10.94
CA PRO A 38 7.34 -10.72 -11.11
C PRO A 38 8.54 -10.67 -12.05
N VAL A 39 8.66 -9.65 -12.92
CA VAL A 39 9.76 -9.53 -13.88
C VAL A 39 10.97 -8.85 -13.24
N THR A 40 10.75 -7.72 -12.56
CA THR A 40 11.84 -6.93 -11.98
C THR A 40 12.14 -7.27 -10.52
N GLY A 41 11.19 -7.86 -9.80
CA GLY A 41 11.26 -8.07 -8.36
C GLY A 41 11.05 -6.80 -7.53
N GLU A 42 10.73 -5.66 -8.16
CA GLU A 42 10.45 -4.42 -7.45
C GLU A 42 9.09 -4.47 -6.75
N VAL A 43 8.98 -3.79 -5.62
CA VAL A 43 7.73 -3.69 -4.85
C VAL A 43 7.12 -2.33 -5.06
N PHE A 44 5.90 -2.31 -5.58
CA PHE A 44 5.11 -1.12 -5.80
C PHE A 44 4.15 -0.88 -4.66
N SER A 45 4.14 0.34 -4.14
CA SER A 45 3.34 0.74 -3.00
C SER A 45 2.89 2.19 -3.13
N PHE A 46 1.96 2.60 -2.28
CA PHE A 46 1.48 3.97 -2.25
C PHE A 46 1.07 4.38 -0.83
N ARG A 47 0.90 5.69 -0.65
CA ARG A 47 0.39 6.35 0.54
C ARG A 47 -0.71 7.30 0.14
N TYR A 48 -1.78 7.36 0.94
CA TYR A 48 -2.82 8.37 0.76
C TYR A 48 -2.95 9.23 2.03
N HIS A 49 -3.40 10.47 1.85
CA HIS A 49 -3.46 11.47 2.90
C HIS A 49 -4.83 12.16 2.95
N PRO A 50 -5.29 12.62 4.12
CA PRO A 50 -6.52 13.41 4.24
C PRO A 50 -6.41 14.82 3.65
N ILE A 51 -5.19 15.32 3.42
CA ILE A 51 -4.89 16.64 2.87
C ILE A 51 -4.15 16.50 1.53
N PRO A 52 -4.29 17.46 0.59
CA PRO A 52 -3.47 17.49 -0.61
C PRO A 52 -1.97 17.52 -0.25
N LEU A 53 -1.11 16.71 -0.83
CA LEU A 53 -1.31 15.77 -1.94
C LEU A 53 -1.91 14.44 -1.48
N PHE A 54 -3.09 14.10 -2.02
CA PHE A 54 -3.92 13.00 -1.51
C PHE A 54 -3.33 11.62 -1.74
N LEU A 55 -2.46 11.43 -2.74
CA LEU A 55 -1.88 10.12 -3.03
C LEU A 55 -0.45 10.24 -3.59
N ASN A 56 0.49 9.52 -2.98
CA ASN A 56 1.87 9.39 -3.39
C ASN A 56 2.17 7.92 -3.72
N TYR A 57 2.70 7.67 -4.89
CA TYR A 57 3.13 6.38 -5.38
C TYR A 57 4.65 6.25 -5.30
N PHE A 58 5.17 5.09 -4.93
CA PHE A 58 6.60 4.83 -4.95
C PHE A 58 6.86 3.34 -5.16
N ARG A 59 8.10 3.04 -5.52
CA ARG A 59 8.59 1.67 -5.66
C ARG A 59 9.77 1.44 -4.72
N ILE A 60 9.98 0.20 -4.34
CA ILE A 60 11.10 -0.28 -3.54
C ILE A 60 11.89 -1.22 -4.43
N GLY A 61 13.18 -0.91 -4.61
CA GLY A 61 14.08 -1.74 -5.39
C GLY A 61 14.32 -3.10 -4.73
N VAL A 62 14.83 -4.05 -5.51
CA VAL A 62 15.26 -5.36 -5.00
C VAL A 62 16.35 -5.28 -3.93
N ASP A 63 17.08 -4.17 -3.86
CA ASP A 63 18.06 -3.85 -2.82
C ASP A 63 17.41 -3.36 -1.51
N GLY A 64 16.08 -3.30 -1.46
CA GLY A 64 15.31 -2.82 -0.33
C GLY A 64 15.30 -1.30 -0.19
N LYS A 65 15.83 -0.54 -1.16
CA LYS A 65 15.81 0.92 -1.12
C LYS A 65 14.55 1.47 -1.74
N LYS A 66 13.91 2.38 -1.02
CA LYS A 66 12.76 3.12 -1.51
C LYS A 66 13.21 4.16 -2.54
N GLN A 67 12.44 4.28 -3.60
CA GLN A 67 12.62 5.29 -4.64
C GLN A 67 11.83 6.57 -4.31
N PRO A 68 12.12 7.70 -4.98
CA PRO A 68 11.39 8.95 -4.78
C PRO A 68 9.88 8.80 -4.99
N ASP A 69 9.11 9.60 -4.26
CA ASP A 69 7.65 9.64 -4.38
C ASP A 69 7.23 10.30 -5.69
N VAL A 70 6.24 9.70 -6.35
CA VAL A 70 5.52 10.25 -7.50
C VAL A 70 4.14 10.68 -7.02
N CYS A 71 3.88 11.99 -7.09
CA CYS A 71 2.61 12.56 -6.64
C CYS A 71 1.52 12.35 -7.70
N ILE A 72 0.35 11.85 -7.29
CA ILE A 72 -0.79 11.65 -8.18
C ILE A 72 -1.79 12.80 -8.00
N PHE A 73 -1.87 13.66 -9.01
CA PHE A 73 -2.67 14.90 -8.98
C PHE A 73 -4.13 14.72 -9.44
N SER A 74 -4.51 13.54 -9.96
CA SER A 74 -5.84 13.31 -10.53
C SER A 74 -6.96 13.19 -9.48
N PHE A 75 -6.61 12.95 -8.21
CA PHE A 75 -7.59 12.88 -7.11
C PHE A 75 -8.06 14.29 -6.74
N ARG A 76 -9.37 14.53 -6.87
CA ARG A 76 -9.98 15.84 -6.53
C ARG A 76 -10.33 16.00 -5.06
N GLN A 77 -10.38 14.89 -4.32
CA GLN A 77 -10.79 14.81 -2.92
C GLN A 77 -10.09 13.62 -2.25
N PRO A 78 -10.01 13.57 -0.90
CA PRO A 78 -9.37 12.46 -0.18
C PRO A 78 -10.24 11.21 -0.22
N SER A 79 -10.19 10.51 -1.35
CA SER A 79 -10.85 9.24 -1.60
C SER A 79 -10.13 8.10 -0.87
N PHE A 80 -10.88 7.13 -0.35
CA PHE A 80 -10.33 5.96 0.29
C PHE A 80 -9.83 4.97 -0.76
N VAL A 81 -8.51 4.96 -0.98
CA VAL A 81 -7.86 4.03 -1.91
C VAL A 81 -7.31 2.84 -1.13
N HIS A 82 -7.96 1.68 -1.27
CA HIS A 82 -7.62 0.47 -0.52
C HIS A 82 -6.51 -0.36 -1.16
N ASP A 83 -6.63 -0.63 -2.47
CA ASP A 83 -5.74 -1.51 -3.22
C ASP A 83 -5.16 -0.78 -4.44
N LEU A 84 -4.15 -1.40 -5.04
CA LEU A 84 -3.41 -0.94 -6.21
C LEU A 84 -3.35 -2.09 -7.21
N ALA A 85 -3.58 -1.82 -8.51
CA ALA A 85 -3.24 -2.78 -9.56
C ALA A 85 -2.02 -2.29 -10.34
N ILE A 86 -1.10 -3.21 -10.66
CA ILE A 86 0.08 -2.94 -11.46
C ILE A 86 -0.01 -3.75 -12.75
N ALA A 87 0.29 -3.10 -13.87
CA ALA A 87 0.54 -3.69 -15.17
C ALA A 87 1.94 -3.25 -15.66
N GLU A 88 2.43 -3.83 -16.76
CA GLU A 88 3.78 -3.58 -17.30
C GLU A 88 4.12 -2.08 -17.41
N ARG A 89 3.13 -1.24 -17.73
CA ARG A 89 3.34 0.21 -17.98
C ARG A 89 2.42 1.11 -17.15
N TYR A 90 1.56 0.54 -16.31
CA TYR A 90 0.51 1.29 -15.64
C TYR A 90 0.38 0.91 -14.18
N ALA A 91 0.26 1.92 -13.32
CA ALA A 91 -0.26 1.78 -11.98
C ALA A 91 -1.68 2.32 -11.96
N ILE A 92 -2.62 1.50 -11.49
CA ILE A 92 -4.05 1.79 -11.49
C ILE A 92 -4.53 1.93 -10.05
N PHE A 93 -5.12 3.08 -9.73
CA PHE A 93 -5.68 3.39 -8.43
C PHE A 93 -7.20 3.51 -8.56
N PRO A 94 -7.99 2.70 -7.84
CA PRO A 94 -9.43 2.84 -7.81
C PRO A 94 -9.83 4.09 -7.00
N ASP A 95 -10.39 5.09 -7.66
CA ASP A 95 -11.03 6.23 -6.98
C ASP A 95 -12.43 5.83 -6.51
N MET A 96 -12.56 5.53 -5.22
CA MET A 96 -13.80 5.05 -4.62
C MET A 96 -14.71 6.19 -4.17
N GLN A 97 -16.01 5.91 -4.03
CA GLN A 97 -16.98 6.92 -3.55
C GLN A 97 -16.85 7.20 -2.04
N ILE A 98 -16.10 6.37 -1.30
CA ILE A 98 -15.87 6.53 0.14
C ILE A 98 -14.81 7.61 0.34
N VAL A 99 -15.17 8.72 1.00
CA VAL A 99 -14.34 9.92 1.07
C VAL A 99 -14.16 10.42 2.49
N MET A 100 -12.96 10.93 2.77
CA MET A 100 -12.60 11.40 4.11
C MET A 100 -12.89 12.89 4.26
N LYS A 101 -14.05 13.23 4.83
CA LYS A 101 -14.38 14.62 5.14
C LYS A 101 -13.85 15.00 6.52
N LEU A 102 -12.61 15.48 6.58
CA LEU A 102 -11.92 15.79 7.84
C LEU A 102 -12.75 16.71 8.77
N LEU A 103 -13.38 17.75 8.22
CA LEU A 103 -14.23 18.65 9.00
C LEU A 103 -15.49 17.95 9.54
N ALA A 104 -16.13 17.10 8.74
CA ALA A 104 -17.31 16.36 9.16
C ALA A 104 -16.97 15.35 10.27
N ILE A 105 -15.83 14.67 10.16
CA ILE A 105 -15.28 13.79 11.20
C ILE A 105 -15.05 14.56 12.49
N PHE A 106 -14.39 15.72 12.40
CA PHE A 106 -14.13 16.58 13.57
C PHE A 106 -15.42 17.09 14.22
N MET A 107 -16.44 17.41 13.42
CA MET A 107 -17.73 17.92 13.89
C MET A 107 -18.73 16.80 14.28
N GLY A 108 -18.36 15.52 14.13
CA GLY A 108 -19.24 14.39 14.42
C GLY A 108 -20.44 14.25 13.45
N MET A 109 -20.32 14.79 12.24
CA MET A 109 -21.35 14.76 11.21
C MET A 109 -21.10 13.57 10.28
N GLY A 110 -21.92 12.52 10.41
CA GLY A 110 -21.94 11.32 9.54
C GLY A 110 -22.89 11.47 8.37
#